data_AF-A0A4Z0F452-F1
#
_entry.id   AF-A0A4Z0F452-F1
#
_cell.length_a   1.000
_cell.length_b   1.000
_cell.length_c   1.000
_cell.angle_alpha   90.00
_cell.angle_beta   90.00
_cell.angle_gamma   90.00
#
_symmetry.space_group_name_H-M   'P 1'
#
loop_
_entity.id
_entity.type
_entity.pdbx_description
1 polymer ?
#
loop_
_entity_poly.entity_id
_entity_poly.type
_entity_poly.pdbx_seq_one_letter_code
_entity_poly.pdbx_strand_id
1 'polypeptide(L)'
;MNADESFDRTEAMVKDPSSPIDLTGLRSIHRAIVMVKRPDCPIDLTGLDPEERAMVMAHRPDCPIDLTGLRSKDRAWVMVNRKDCPVSLGGLDFPDKEFVKRLRFDYKPDNG
;
A
#
# COMPACT_ATOMS: atom_id res chain seq x y z
N MET A 1 -21.42 -11.17 -3.25
CA MET A 1 -21.03 -10.03 -4.08
C MET A 1 -20.22 -10.51 -5.26
N ASN A 2 -20.61 -10.15 -6.48
CA ASN A 2 -19.82 -10.45 -7.69
C ASN A 2 -18.74 -9.36 -7.91
N ALA A 3 -17.95 -9.47 -8.98
CA ALA A 3 -16.87 -8.51 -9.25
C ALA A 3 -17.40 -7.11 -9.51
N ASP A 4 -18.42 -7.04 -10.35
CA ASP A 4 -18.98 -5.80 -10.90
C ASP A 4 -19.66 -4.98 -9.79
N GLU A 5 -20.47 -5.63 -8.95
CA GLU A 5 -21.12 -4.99 -7.79
C GLU A 5 -20.09 -4.42 -6.80
N SER A 6 -18.99 -5.12 -6.56
CA SER A 6 -17.94 -4.63 -5.67
C SER A 6 -17.20 -3.43 -6.27
N PHE A 7 -17.02 -3.42 -7.59
CA PHE A 7 -16.40 -2.31 -8.32
C PHE A 7 -17.30 -1.07 -8.31
N ASP A 8 -18.59 -1.23 -8.64
CA ASP A 8 -19.55 -0.12 -8.68
C ASP A 8 -19.70 0.58 -7.32
N ARG A 9 -19.78 -0.21 -6.22
CA ARG A 9 -19.81 0.34 -4.86
C ARG A 9 -18.54 1.13 -4.52
N THR A 10 -17.39 0.60 -4.92
CA THR A 10 -16.09 1.27 -4.72
C THR A 10 -16.03 2.58 -5.49
N GLU A 11 -16.46 2.55 -6.75
CA GLU A 11 -16.45 3.72 -7.61
C GLU A 11 -17.36 4.83 -7.07
N ALA A 12 -18.54 4.47 -6.59
CA ALA A 12 -19.47 5.41 -5.95
C ALA A 12 -18.84 6.09 -4.72
N MET A 13 -18.23 5.32 -3.81
CA MET A 13 -17.57 5.86 -2.61
C MET A 13 -16.36 6.76 -2.94
N VAL A 14 -15.63 6.45 -4.00
CA VAL A 14 -14.46 7.23 -4.42
C VAL A 14 -14.86 8.51 -5.14
N LYS A 15 -15.91 8.48 -5.96
CA LYS A 15 -16.38 9.65 -6.73
C LYS A 15 -17.06 10.70 -5.86
N ASP A 16 -17.78 10.28 -4.81
CA ASP A 16 -18.47 11.19 -3.89
C ASP A 16 -17.89 11.08 -2.48
N PRO A 17 -17.05 12.05 -2.05
CA PRO A 17 -16.53 12.13 -0.68
C PRO A 17 -17.60 12.23 0.42
N SER A 18 -18.83 12.65 0.09
CA SER A 18 -19.92 12.74 1.06
C SER A 18 -20.61 11.39 1.29
N SER A 19 -20.41 10.43 0.37
CA SER A 19 -20.98 9.10 0.50
C SER A 19 -20.36 8.35 1.68
N PRO A 20 -21.19 7.62 2.47
CA PRO A 20 -20.71 6.86 3.60
C PRO A 20 -19.76 5.75 3.15
N ILE A 21 -18.71 5.53 3.92
CA ILE A 21 -17.74 4.47 3.66
C ILE A 21 -18.29 3.16 4.24
N ASP A 22 -18.52 2.17 3.37
CA ASP A 22 -18.85 0.80 3.78
C ASP A 22 -17.98 -0.20 3.03
N LEU A 23 -16.99 -0.75 3.72
CA LEU A 23 -16.07 -1.73 3.16
C LEU A 23 -16.61 -3.17 3.22
N THR A 24 -17.78 -3.37 3.82
CA THR A 24 -18.33 -4.70 4.11
C THR A 24 -18.69 -5.43 2.82
N GLY A 25 -18.23 -6.68 2.71
CA GLY A 25 -18.49 -7.54 1.55
C GLY A 25 -17.75 -7.13 0.27
N LEU A 26 -16.95 -6.05 0.29
CA LEU A 26 -16.09 -5.69 -0.82
C LEU A 26 -14.93 -6.67 -0.95
N ARG A 27 -14.47 -6.88 -2.18
CA ARG A 27 -13.21 -7.58 -2.45
C ARG A 27 -12.04 -6.82 -1.83
N SER A 28 -10.98 -7.53 -1.45
CA SER A 28 -9.80 -6.97 -0.80
C SER A 28 -9.19 -5.81 -1.60
N ILE A 29 -8.99 -5.97 -2.91
CA ILE A 29 -8.46 -4.92 -3.79
C ILE A 29 -9.32 -3.66 -3.79
N HIS A 30 -10.64 -3.82 -3.75
CA HIS A 30 -11.60 -2.73 -3.73
C HIS A 30 -11.58 -1.99 -2.39
N ARG A 31 -11.47 -2.72 -1.27
CA ARG A 31 -11.23 -2.12 0.05
C ARG A 31 -9.95 -1.29 0.07
N ALA A 32 -8.87 -1.82 -0.49
CA ALA A 32 -7.59 -1.12 -0.59
C ALA A 32 -7.68 0.15 -1.45
N ILE A 33 -8.40 0.11 -2.58
CA ILE A 33 -8.65 1.29 -3.42
C ILE A 33 -9.40 2.38 -2.65
N VAL A 34 -10.46 2.03 -1.91
CA VAL A 34 -11.18 3.02 -1.08
C VAL A 34 -10.22 3.63 -0.07
N MET A 35 -9.45 2.84 0.68
CA MET A 35 -8.48 3.36 1.65
C MET A 35 -7.45 4.30 1.01
N VAL A 36 -6.97 4.00 -0.20
CA VAL A 36 -6.00 4.87 -0.90
C VAL A 36 -6.64 6.18 -1.38
N LYS A 37 -7.87 6.12 -1.89
CA LYS A 37 -8.53 7.26 -2.54
C LYS A 37 -9.33 8.14 -1.59
N ARG A 38 -9.73 7.63 -0.42
CA ARG A 38 -10.50 8.33 0.61
C ARG A 38 -9.65 8.47 1.87
N PRO A 39 -8.96 9.61 2.09
CA PRO A 39 -8.12 9.83 3.27
C PRO A 39 -8.87 9.75 4.60
N ASP A 40 -10.17 10.02 4.60
CA ASP A 40 -11.07 9.89 5.75
C ASP A 40 -11.44 8.44 6.06
N CYS A 41 -11.18 7.50 5.15
CA CYS A 41 -11.36 6.08 5.40
C CYS A 41 -10.36 5.59 6.46
N PRO A 42 -10.83 4.94 7.54
CA PRO A 42 -9.96 4.22 8.46
C PRO A 42 -9.15 3.17 7.73
N ILE A 43 -7.91 2.97 8.20
CA ILE A 43 -7.00 1.99 7.63
C ILE A 43 -7.23 0.65 8.31
N ASP A 44 -7.53 -0.38 7.52
CA ASP A 44 -7.59 -1.77 7.96
C ASP A 44 -6.91 -2.67 6.93
N LEU A 45 -5.73 -3.17 7.27
CA LEU A 45 -4.96 -4.05 6.39
C LEU A 45 -5.38 -5.53 6.50
N THR A 46 -6.36 -5.86 7.35
CA THR A 46 -6.77 -7.24 7.63
C THR A 46 -7.47 -7.87 6.44
N GLY A 47 -7.00 -9.06 6.04
CA GLY A 47 -7.56 -9.80 4.90
C GLY A 47 -7.22 -9.18 3.54
N LEU A 48 -6.25 -8.26 3.48
CA LEU A 48 -5.67 -7.77 2.24
C LEU A 48 -4.50 -8.64 1.81
N ASP A 49 -4.35 -8.81 0.50
CA ASP A 49 -3.18 -9.47 -0.09
C ASP A 49 -1.93 -8.61 0.13
N PRO A 50 -0.71 -9.21 0.13
CA PRO A 50 0.53 -8.46 0.34
C PRO A 50 0.70 -7.25 -0.59
N GLU A 51 0.30 -7.38 -1.86
CA GLU A 51 0.38 -6.30 -2.84
C GLU A 51 -0.55 -5.12 -2.49
N GLU A 52 -1.75 -5.43 -2.01
CA GLU A 52 -2.75 -4.45 -1.63
C GLU A 52 -2.34 -3.74 -0.34
N ARG A 53 -1.79 -4.47 0.64
CA ARG A 53 -1.20 -3.91 1.86
C ARG A 53 -0.09 -2.91 1.51
N ALA A 54 0.81 -3.31 0.60
CA ALA A 54 1.89 -2.46 0.13
C ALA A 54 1.38 -1.21 -0.59
N MET A 55 0.33 -1.35 -1.42
CA MET A 55 -0.32 -0.21 -2.07
C MET A 55 -0.88 0.80 -1.06
N VAL A 56 -1.61 0.33 -0.04
CA VAL A 56 -2.15 1.20 1.01
C VAL A 56 -1.02 1.90 1.76
N MET A 57 -0.02 1.15 2.25
CA MET A 57 1.14 1.73 2.95
C MET A 57 1.88 2.76 2.09
N ALA A 58 2.08 2.50 0.79
CA ALA A 58 2.79 3.41 -0.09
C ALA A 58 2.09 4.76 -0.29
N HIS A 59 0.75 4.77 -0.32
CA HIS A 59 -0.03 5.97 -0.65
C HIS A 59 -0.61 6.69 0.57
N ARG A 60 -0.79 5.99 1.70
CA ARG A 60 -1.35 6.55 2.94
C ARG A 60 -0.22 6.82 3.94
N PRO A 61 0.24 8.08 4.10
CA PRO A 61 1.34 8.41 5.02
C PRO A 61 0.98 8.18 6.50
N ASP A 62 -0.31 8.20 6.83
CA ASP A 62 -0.86 7.87 8.13
C ASP A 62 -0.94 6.34 8.39
N CYS A 63 -0.73 5.51 7.36
CA CYS A 63 -0.64 4.07 7.53
C CYS A 63 0.65 3.68 8.26
N PRO A 64 0.57 2.91 9.36
CA PRO A 64 1.73 2.28 9.95
C PRO A 64 2.47 1.41 8.93
N ILE A 65 3.80 1.43 8.99
CA ILE A 65 4.65 0.66 8.08
C ILE A 65 4.91 -0.71 8.71
N ASP A 66 4.41 -1.76 8.05
CA ASP A 66 4.75 -3.15 8.34
C ASP A 66 5.11 -3.88 7.04
N LEU A 67 6.40 -4.18 6.88
CA LEU A 67 6.92 -4.86 5.70
C LEU A 67 6.88 -6.40 5.82
N THR A 68 6.33 -6.93 6.92
CA THR A 68 6.30 -8.36 7.22
C THR A 68 5.31 -9.10 6.32
N GLY A 69 5.77 -10.23 5.76
CA GLY A 69 4.98 -11.05 4.84
C GLY A 69 4.82 -10.46 3.45
N LEU A 70 5.46 -9.33 3.14
CA LEU A 70 5.49 -8.74 1.81
C LEU A 70 6.56 -9.39 0.93
N ARG A 71 6.28 -9.51 -0.37
CA ARG A 71 7.29 -9.94 -1.36
C ARG A 71 8.36 -8.85 -1.52
N SER A 72 9.53 -9.24 -2.02
CA SER A 72 10.66 -8.33 -2.24
C SER A 72 10.25 -7.05 -3.00
N LYS A 73 9.58 -7.19 -4.15
CA LYS A 73 9.08 -6.06 -4.95
C LYS A 73 8.14 -5.13 -4.19
N ASP A 74 7.28 -5.68 -3.33
CA ASP A 74 6.26 -4.93 -2.61
C ASP A 74 6.92 -4.12 -1.48
N ARG A 75 7.91 -4.71 -0.79
CA ARG A 75 8.74 -4.04 0.22
C ARG A 75 9.51 -2.87 -0.40
N ALA A 76 10.17 -3.12 -1.53
CA ALA A 76 10.91 -2.10 -2.26
C ALA A 76 10.01 -0.95 -2.73
N TRP A 77 8.80 -1.25 -3.19
CA TRP A 77 7.82 -0.25 -3.58
C TRP A 77 7.40 0.65 -2.41
N VAL A 78 7.11 0.08 -1.25
CA VAL A 78 6.79 0.86 -0.03
C VAL A 78 7.98 1.75 0.35
N MET A 79 9.19 1.19 0.41
CA MET A 79 10.40 1.97 0.73
C MET A 79 10.55 3.16 -0.22
N VAL A 80 10.40 2.98 -1.54
CA VAL A 80 10.60 4.08 -2.49
C VAL A 80 9.57 5.20 -2.33
N ASN A 81 8.30 4.85 -2.11
CA ASN A 81 7.19 5.80 -2.10
C ASN A 81 6.95 6.44 -0.72
N ARG A 82 7.34 5.79 0.39
CA ARG A 82 7.24 6.31 1.76
C ARG A 82 8.59 6.78 2.26
N LYS A 83 8.81 8.09 2.29
CA LYS A 83 10.11 8.68 2.73
C LYS A 83 10.43 8.42 4.19
N ASP A 84 9.39 8.30 5.02
CA ASP A 84 9.48 7.90 6.43
C ASP A 84 9.73 6.40 6.62
N CYS A 85 9.61 5.58 5.57
CA CYS A 85 9.99 4.18 5.63
C CYS A 85 11.52 4.05 5.76
N PRO A 86 12.04 3.33 6.78
CA PRO A 86 13.45 3.00 6.84
C PRO A 86 13.83 2.12 5.65
N VAL A 87 15.00 2.39 5.06
CA VAL A 87 15.52 1.58 3.96
C VAL A 87 16.24 0.37 4.53
N SER A 88 15.82 -0.83 4.12
CA SER A 88 16.52 -2.07 4.44
C SER A 88 16.60 -2.97 3.22
N LEU A 89 17.81 -3.20 2.73
CA LEU A 89 18.04 -4.05 1.55
C LEU A 89 18.01 -5.55 1.89
N GLY A 90 17.94 -5.91 3.18
CA GLY A 90 17.92 -7.29 3.64
C GLY A 90 16.69 -8.06 3.16
N GLY A 91 16.91 -9.26 2.61
CA GLY A 91 15.84 -10.10 2.07
C GLY A 91 15.14 -9.53 0.83
N LEU A 92 15.72 -8.53 0.18
CA LEU A 92 15.31 -8.09 -1.16
C LEU A 92 16.10 -8.86 -2.23
N ASP A 93 15.44 -9.16 -3.33
CA ASP A 93 16.05 -9.66 -4.56
C ASP A 93 16.92 -8.58 -5.19
N PHE A 94 17.89 -9.00 -6.00
CA PHE A 94 18.82 -8.09 -6.67
C PHE A 94 18.13 -6.91 -7.42
N PRO A 95 17.14 -7.12 -8.29
CA PRO A 95 16.51 -6.01 -9.01
C PRO A 95 15.83 -5.01 -8.06
N ASP A 96 15.23 -5.48 -6.97
CA ASP A 96 14.52 -4.65 -6.01
C ASP A 96 15.49 -3.82 -5.15
N LYS A 97 16.66 -4.37 -4.81
CA LYS A 97 17.74 -3.61 -4.17
C LYS A 97 18.18 -2.44 -5.03
N GLU A 98 18.42 -2.69 -6.31
CA GLU A 98 18.85 -1.65 -7.25
C GLU A 98 17.75 -0.60 -7.47
N PHE A 99 16.47 -1.04 -7.52
CA PHE A 99 15.34 -0.12 -7.57
C PHE A 99 15.30 0.82 -6.36
N VAL A 100 15.46 0.30 -5.15
CA VAL A 100 15.52 1.11 -3.93
C VAL A 100 16.70 2.08 -3.94
N LYS A 101 17.91 1.60 -4.21
CA LYS A 101 19.12 2.45 -4.27
C LYS A 101 18.99 3.58 -5.29
N ARG A 102 18.37 3.31 -6.43
CA ARG A 102 18.20 4.29 -7.51
C ARG A 102 17.22 5.40 -7.17
N LEU A 103 16.17 5.11 -6.38
CA LEU A 103 15.05 6.04 -6.14
C LEU A 103 14.98 6.59 -4.72
N ARG A 104 15.65 5.96 -3.76
CA ARG A 104 15.87 6.47 -2.40
C ARG A 104 17.26 7.10 -2.30
N PHE A 105 17.39 8.32 -2.81
CA PHE A 105 18.65 9.09 -2.76
C PHE A 105 19.14 9.40 -1.34
N ASP A 106 18.24 9.34 -0.35
CA ASP A 106 18.54 9.47 1.06
C ASP A 106 19.12 8.19 1.68
N TYR A 107 19.11 7.07 0.96
CA TYR A 107 19.81 5.87 1.36
C TYR A 107 21.32 6.12 1.37
N LYS A 108 21.89 6.12 2.57
CA LYS A 108 23.33 6.02 2.77
C LYS A 108 23.60 4.56 3.12
N PRO A 109 24.37 3.81 2.31
CA PRO A 109 24.85 2.53 2.80
C PRO A 109 25.61 2.82 4.09
N ASP A 110 25.28 2.13 5.18
CA ASP A 110 26.10 2.20 6.38
C ASP A 110 27.53 1.88 5.94
N ASN A 111 28.42 2.86 6.07
CA ASN A 111 29.83 2.69 5.77
C ASN A 111 30.34 1.65 6.77
N GLY A 112 30.48 0.40 6.31
CA GLY A 112 31.15 -0.66 7.05
C GLY A 112 32.62 -0.35 7.27
#